data_AF-A0A6P8P4X1-F1
#
_entry.id   AF-A0A6P8P4X1-F1
#
_cell.length_a   1.000
_cell.length_b   1.000
_cell.length_c   1.000
_cell.angle_alpha   90.00
_cell.angle_beta   90.00
_cell.angle_gamma   90.00
#
_symmetry.space_group_name_H-M   'P 1'
#
loop_
_entity.id
_entity.type
_entity.pdbx_description
1 polymer ?
#
loop_
_entity_poly.entity_id
_entity_poly.type
_entity_poly.pdbx_seq_one_letter_code
_entity_poly.pdbx_strand_id
1 'polypeptide(L)'
;MGSGIFFWVILACAAQELLASNCTECDKSKCPPAPISCPGHGATDPCGCCRHCARHEWEPCGGENWQLGYCDRRYRCAAVNGTGNVEIPDTGVCKYVGLMGDYWMDDDLNCPLVYGCQVRMGFCECTAIRTCVDYFSYSDDETCKKNNPFDMGPPSGPEEVDYSSQICWNTGCDLVGGRCECGRSDCGGPDFKFRTQKECNDALVLVKCADVHCPEPPKMDCSNDSAITKTYTPPGECCPTVPSFCTCDFEKCAKCPYKETKVNVRNATGFPGDCCDEFYCVSDQET
;
A
#
# COMPACT_ATOMS: atom_id res chain seq x y z
N MET A 1 43.74 -21.80 31.95
CA MET A 1 42.49 -22.45 31.50
C MET A 1 41.37 -21.42 31.63
N GLY A 2 41.07 -20.65 30.57
CA GLY A 2 40.12 -19.53 30.68
C GLY A 2 39.79 -18.82 29.36
N SER A 3 40.41 -19.21 28.25
CA SER A 3 40.22 -18.54 26.95
C SER A 3 39.10 -19.14 26.09
N GLY A 4 38.55 -20.30 26.46
CA GLY A 4 37.53 -21.00 25.66
C GLY A 4 36.11 -20.49 25.89
N ILE A 5 35.80 -20.03 27.11
CA ILE A 5 34.42 -19.66 27.48
C ILE A 5 34.01 -18.33 26.83
N PHE A 6 34.93 -17.38 26.70
CA PHE A 6 34.66 -16.10 26.04
C PHE A 6 34.35 -16.25 24.54
N PHE A 7 35.01 -17.19 23.85
CA PHE A 7 34.75 -17.43 22.42
C PHE A 7 33.35 -18.02 22.19
N TRP A 8 32.87 -18.88 23.09
CA TRP A 8 31.53 -19.46 23.02
C TRP A 8 30.42 -18.46 23.35
N VAL A 9 30.66 -17.53 24.28
CA VAL A 9 29.68 -16.46 24.58
C VAL A 9 29.57 -15.47 23.42
N ILE A 10 30.68 -15.15 22.74
CA ILE A 10 30.66 -14.27 21.55
C ILE A 10 30.00 -14.97 20.36
N LEU A 11 30.23 -16.29 20.16
CA LEU A 11 29.55 -17.04 19.10
C LEU A 11 28.04 -17.20 19.34
N ALA A 12 27.62 -17.32 20.61
CA ALA A 12 26.20 -17.40 20.97
C ALA A 12 25.48 -16.05 20.81
N CYS A 13 26.15 -14.92 21.10
CA CYS A 13 25.58 -13.59 20.85
C CYS A 13 25.45 -13.26 19.36
N ALA A 14 26.36 -13.76 18.51
CA ALA A 14 26.30 -13.49 17.07
C ALA A 14 25.18 -14.26 16.33
N ALA A 15 24.55 -15.24 16.97
CA ALA A 15 23.46 -16.02 16.37
C ALA A 15 22.07 -15.39 16.56
N GLN A 16 21.96 -14.29 17.32
CA GLN A 16 20.69 -13.63 17.61
C GLN A 16 20.34 -12.47 16.67
N GLU A 17 21.21 -12.17 15.70
CA GLU A 17 21.05 -11.06 14.74
C GLU A 17 20.51 -11.50 13.37
N LEU A 18 20.02 -12.73 13.23
CA LEU A 18 19.18 -13.11 12.09
C LEU A 18 17.70 -12.98 12.47
N LEU A 19 17.27 -11.74 12.71
CA LEU A 19 15.85 -11.37 12.64
C LEU A 19 15.40 -11.35 11.17
N ALA A 20 15.54 -12.48 10.47
CA ALA A 20 14.57 -12.79 9.44
C ALA A 20 13.35 -13.27 10.21
N SER A 21 12.26 -12.51 10.18
CA SER A 21 10.94 -12.98 10.61
C SER A 21 10.73 -14.39 10.04
N ASN A 22 10.79 -15.42 10.88
CA ASN A 22 10.63 -16.81 10.45
C ASN A 22 9.18 -17.00 10.03
N CYS A 23 8.90 -16.68 8.77
CA CYS A 23 7.61 -16.91 8.16
C CYS A 23 7.28 -18.39 8.26
N THR A 24 6.22 -18.71 8.99
CA THR A 24 5.64 -20.05 9.02
C THR A 24 5.01 -20.35 7.66
N GLU A 25 4.77 -21.64 7.38
CA GLU A 25 4.05 -22.05 6.19
C GLU A 25 2.71 -21.31 6.06
N CYS A 26 2.46 -20.74 4.87
CA CYS A 26 1.31 -19.89 4.61
C CYS A 26 0.01 -20.71 4.53
N ASP A 27 -0.83 -20.58 5.55
CA ASP A 27 -2.19 -21.13 5.55
C ASP A 27 -3.18 -20.12 4.92
N LYS A 28 -3.39 -20.24 3.61
CA LYS A 28 -4.30 -19.36 2.85
C LYS A 28 -5.75 -19.44 3.32
N SER A 29 -6.15 -20.47 4.06
CA SER A 29 -7.52 -20.58 4.59
C SER A 29 -7.83 -19.54 5.68
N LYS A 30 -6.79 -19.00 6.32
CA LYS A 30 -6.90 -17.94 7.33
C LYS A 30 -6.87 -16.54 6.73
N CYS A 31 -6.57 -16.42 5.44
CA CYS A 31 -6.56 -15.12 4.79
C CYS A 31 -7.98 -14.59 4.60
N PRO A 32 -8.17 -13.26 4.73
CA PRO A 32 -9.40 -12.65 4.26
C PRO A 32 -9.58 -12.90 2.75
N PRO A 33 -10.82 -12.86 2.24
CA PRO A 33 -11.09 -13.04 0.81
C PRO A 33 -10.23 -12.10 -0.02
N ALA A 34 -9.51 -12.65 -1.00
CA ALA A 34 -8.65 -11.86 -1.86
C ALA A 34 -9.47 -10.79 -2.61
N PRO A 35 -8.99 -9.54 -2.67
CA PRO A 35 -9.69 -8.49 -3.40
C PRO A 35 -9.67 -8.78 -4.90
N ILE A 36 -10.84 -8.73 -5.55
CA ILE A 36 -10.95 -8.87 -7.03
C ILE A 36 -10.37 -7.65 -7.73
N SER A 37 -10.53 -6.48 -7.14
CA SER A 37 -10.01 -5.22 -7.67
C SER A 37 -9.68 -4.30 -6.51
N CYS A 38 -8.50 -3.71 -6.58
CA CYS A 38 -8.07 -2.67 -5.67
C CYS A 38 -8.18 -1.31 -6.36
N PRO A 39 -8.57 -0.23 -5.65
CA PRO A 39 -8.54 1.13 -6.19
C PRO A 39 -7.17 1.55 -6.71
N GLY A 40 -6.12 0.97 -6.14
CA GLY A 40 -4.76 1.02 -6.64
C GLY A 40 -4.16 -0.38 -6.72
N HIS A 41 -2.97 -0.57 -6.20
CA HIS A 41 -2.25 -1.84 -6.28
C HIS A 41 -2.68 -2.83 -5.19
N GLY A 42 -2.49 -4.11 -5.47
CA GLY A 42 -2.53 -5.14 -4.43
C GLY A 42 -1.27 -5.06 -3.57
N ALA A 43 -1.38 -5.57 -2.36
CA ALA A 43 -0.29 -5.74 -1.44
C ALA A 43 -0.40 -7.10 -0.73
N THR A 44 0.70 -7.56 -0.16
CA THR A 44 0.78 -8.77 0.64
C THR A 44 1.42 -8.47 1.98
N ASP A 45 1.21 -9.34 2.96
CA ASP A 45 1.98 -9.29 4.21
C ASP A 45 3.50 -9.53 3.96
N PRO A 46 4.37 -9.24 4.95
CA PRO A 46 5.82 -9.47 4.86
C PRO A 46 6.22 -10.90 4.47
N CYS A 47 5.37 -11.89 4.77
CA CYS A 47 5.60 -13.28 4.42
C CYS A 47 5.06 -13.67 3.04
N GLY A 48 4.42 -12.74 2.32
CA GLY A 48 3.85 -12.96 0.99
C GLY A 48 2.63 -13.88 0.97
N CYS A 49 1.90 -14.02 2.09
CA CYS A 49 0.86 -15.04 2.24
C CYS A 49 -0.53 -14.58 1.77
N CYS A 50 -1.08 -13.59 2.46
CA CYS A 50 -2.42 -13.04 2.27
C CYS A 50 -2.37 -11.77 1.43
N ARG A 51 -3.23 -11.71 0.42
CA ARG A 51 -3.35 -10.54 -0.47
C ARG A 51 -4.42 -9.58 0.06
N HIS A 52 -4.08 -8.31 0.12
CA HIS A 52 -4.98 -7.21 0.44
C HIS A 52 -4.76 -6.04 -0.53
N CYS A 53 -5.52 -4.96 -0.39
CA CYS A 53 -5.26 -3.74 -1.15
C CYS A 53 -4.22 -2.88 -0.44
N ALA A 54 -3.39 -2.19 -1.22
CA ALA A 54 -2.48 -1.19 -0.71
C ALA A 54 -3.26 0.03 -0.16
N ARG A 55 -2.72 0.62 0.89
CA ARG A 55 -3.29 1.78 1.57
C ARG A 55 -3.05 3.06 0.80
N HIS A 56 -4.05 3.92 0.80
CA HIS A 56 -4.06 5.17 0.08
C HIS A 56 -3.90 6.36 1.04
N GLU A 57 -3.83 7.56 0.47
CA GLU A 57 -3.67 8.78 1.22
C GLU A 57 -4.59 8.88 2.45
N TRP A 58 -4.00 9.31 3.56
CA TRP A 58 -4.64 9.50 4.86
C TRP A 58 -5.14 8.22 5.55
N GLU A 59 -4.83 7.05 5.01
CA GLU A 59 -5.11 5.78 5.66
C GLU A 59 -3.99 5.36 6.61
N PRO A 60 -4.32 4.71 7.73
CA PRO A 60 -3.31 4.19 8.64
C PRO A 60 -2.57 3.00 8.01
N CYS A 61 -1.29 2.88 8.34
CA CYS A 61 -0.37 1.88 7.81
C CYS A 61 0.65 1.46 8.88
N GLY A 62 1.42 0.41 8.62
CA GLY A 62 2.38 -0.12 9.59
C GLY A 62 1.70 -0.94 10.68
N GLY A 63 1.94 -0.60 11.96
CA GLY A 63 1.53 -1.41 13.10
C GLY A 63 2.41 -2.64 13.30
N GLU A 64 2.17 -3.39 14.37
CA GLU A 64 2.90 -4.63 14.66
C GLU A 64 2.88 -5.58 13.45
N ASN A 65 4.07 -5.98 12.99
CA ASN A 65 4.26 -6.84 11.81
C ASN A 65 3.50 -6.38 10.54
N TRP A 66 3.33 -5.07 10.35
CA TRP A 66 2.61 -4.50 9.22
C TRP A 66 1.13 -4.90 9.11
N GLN A 67 0.49 -5.24 10.23
CA GLN A 67 -0.92 -5.65 10.26
C GLN A 67 -1.91 -4.59 9.73
N LEU A 68 -1.54 -3.31 9.73
CA LEU A 68 -2.34 -2.23 9.14
C LEU A 68 -2.12 -2.12 7.63
N GLY A 69 -1.09 -2.77 7.08
CA GLY A 69 -0.80 -2.87 5.66
C GLY A 69 0.18 -1.81 5.15
N TYR A 70 0.56 -2.01 3.89
CA TYR A 70 1.52 -1.18 3.16
C TYR A 70 0.83 -0.10 2.34
N CYS A 71 1.50 1.05 2.21
CA CYS A 71 1.07 2.14 1.36
C CYS A 71 1.30 1.85 -0.13
N ASP A 72 0.44 2.37 -1.00
CA ASP A 72 0.56 2.25 -2.45
C ASP A 72 1.78 3.03 -2.99
N ARG A 73 2.22 2.77 -4.23
CA ARG A 73 3.51 3.17 -4.84
C ARG A 73 3.79 4.67 -4.96
N ARG A 74 2.94 5.53 -4.45
CA ARG A 74 3.13 6.99 -4.40
C ARG A 74 3.01 7.57 -3.01
N TYR A 75 2.80 6.70 -2.03
CA TYR A 75 2.63 7.08 -0.65
C TYR A 75 3.67 6.35 0.18
N ARG A 76 4.26 7.06 1.13
CA ARG A 76 5.08 6.43 2.18
C ARG A 76 4.26 6.29 3.43
N CYS A 77 4.56 5.25 4.21
CA CYS A 77 4.01 5.14 5.55
C CYS A 77 4.76 6.09 6.48
N ALA A 78 4.24 7.30 6.63
CA ALA A 78 4.87 8.36 7.41
C ALA A 78 4.50 8.27 8.88
N ALA A 79 5.42 8.63 9.77
CA ALA A 79 5.10 8.83 11.18
C ALA A 79 3.99 9.89 11.35
N VAL A 80 3.26 9.87 12.46
CA VAL A 80 2.14 10.80 12.73
C VAL A 80 2.61 12.26 12.77
N ASN A 81 3.81 12.49 13.30
CA ASN A 81 4.49 13.80 13.25
C ASN A 81 4.93 14.21 11.82
N GLY A 82 4.87 13.26 10.87
CA GLY A 82 5.20 13.46 9.48
C GLY A 82 6.69 13.61 9.18
N THR A 83 7.56 13.59 10.18
CA THR A 83 9.01 13.73 10.03
C THR A 83 9.65 12.38 9.69
N GLY A 84 9.41 11.91 8.47
CA GLY A 84 9.99 10.66 7.95
C GLY A 84 9.03 9.47 7.93
N ASN A 85 9.61 8.28 7.88
CA ASN A 85 8.89 7.01 7.87
C ASN A 85 8.48 6.62 9.29
N VAL A 86 7.41 5.84 9.42
CA VAL A 86 7.03 5.26 10.70
C VAL A 86 8.06 4.20 11.13
N GLU A 87 8.33 4.13 12.43
CA GLU A 87 9.08 3.04 13.04
C GLU A 87 8.10 1.96 13.52
N ILE A 88 8.22 0.74 13.01
CA ILE A 88 7.39 -0.39 13.45
C ILE A 88 7.78 -0.75 14.90
N PRO A 89 6.83 -0.93 15.85
CA PRO A 89 5.41 -1.30 15.66
C PRO A 89 4.40 -0.15 15.62
N ASP A 90 4.84 1.11 15.48
CA ASP A 90 3.93 2.25 15.52
C ASP A 90 2.99 2.31 14.30
N THR A 91 1.87 3.01 14.48
CA THR A 91 0.92 3.28 13.41
C THR A 91 1.31 4.56 12.67
N GLY A 92 1.57 4.41 11.38
CA GLY A 92 1.84 5.53 10.47
C GLY A 92 0.60 5.94 9.69
N VAL A 93 0.79 6.88 8.76
CA VAL A 93 -0.22 7.34 7.81
C VAL A 93 0.38 7.39 6.42
N CYS A 94 -0.34 6.88 5.42
CA CYS A 94 0.08 6.99 4.04
C CYS A 94 0.01 8.45 3.57
N LYS A 95 1.18 9.04 3.31
CA LYS A 95 1.32 10.41 2.81
C LYS A 95 1.97 10.42 1.44
N TYR A 96 1.49 11.28 0.56
CA TYR A 96 2.01 11.43 -0.79
C TYR A 96 3.45 11.94 -0.77
N VAL A 97 4.33 11.35 -1.59
CA VAL A 97 5.78 11.69 -1.61
C VAL A 97 6.19 12.48 -2.86
N GLY A 98 5.26 12.81 -3.76
CA GLY A 98 5.58 13.50 -5.02
C GLY A 98 6.36 12.63 -6.02
N LEU A 99 6.63 13.19 -7.19
CA LEU A 99 7.39 12.54 -8.29
C LEU A 99 8.92 12.66 -8.12
N MET A 100 9.39 13.50 -7.19
CA MET A 100 10.81 13.77 -6.92
C MET A 100 11.26 13.31 -5.53
N GLY A 101 10.36 12.69 -4.76
CA GLY A 101 10.75 12.06 -3.51
C GLY A 101 11.48 10.77 -3.84
N ASP A 102 12.69 10.61 -3.30
CA ASP A 102 13.56 9.44 -3.46
C ASP A 102 13.00 8.16 -2.79
N TYR A 103 11.68 7.96 -2.82
CA TYR A 103 11.04 6.70 -2.49
C TYR A 103 11.18 5.76 -3.70
N TRP A 104 12.42 5.42 -4.00
CA TRP A 104 12.68 4.16 -4.67
C TRP A 104 12.17 3.09 -3.71
N MET A 105 11.17 2.31 -4.14
CA MET A 105 10.81 1.05 -3.46
C MET A 105 11.96 0.05 -3.63
N ASP A 106 13.12 0.39 -3.07
CA ASP A 106 14.28 -0.47 -3.11
C ASP A 106 14.32 -1.23 -1.79
N ASP A 107 14.03 -2.51 -1.94
CA ASP A 107 14.53 -3.56 -1.07
C ASP A 107 14.07 -3.46 0.41
N ASP A 108 12.75 -3.37 0.65
CA ASP A 108 12.22 -3.55 2.01
C ASP A 108 12.60 -4.96 2.47
N LEU A 109 13.56 -5.03 3.40
CA LEU A 109 14.12 -6.28 3.89
C LEU A 109 13.07 -7.18 4.54
N ASN A 110 11.96 -6.61 5.00
CA ASN A 110 10.85 -7.37 5.57
C ASN A 110 10.00 -8.07 4.50
N CYS A 111 10.08 -7.61 3.24
CA CYS A 111 9.25 -8.10 2.16
C CYS A 111 9.92 -9.24 1.38
N PRO A 112 9.12 -10.10 0.74
CA PRO A 112 9.64 -11.16 -0.11
C PRO A 112 10.27 -10.59 -1.37
N LEU A 113 11.25 -11.31 -1.92
CA LEU A 113 11.83 -10.99 -3.22
C LEU A 113 10.85 -11.39 -4.32
N VAL A 114 10.38 -10.41 -5.10
CA VAL A 114 9.44 -10.61 -6.20
C VAL A 114 10.15 -10.31 -7.51
N TYR A 115 10.05 -11.23 -8.47
CA TYR A 115 10.54 -11.04 -9.84
C TYR A 115 9.39 -10.61 -10.75
N GLY A 116 9.67 -9.70 -11.68
CA GLY A 116 8.78 -9.40 -12.78
C GLY A 116 9.34 -8.33 -13.70
N CYS A 117 8.50 -7.86 -14.62
CA CYS A 117 8.89 -6.95 -15.69
C CYS A 117 7.95 -5.73 -15.78
N GLN A 118 8.51 -4.62 -16.25
CA GLN A 118 7.78 -3.39 -16.56
C GLN A 118 8.32 -2.73 -17.83
N VAL A 119 7.45 -2.08 -18.59
CA VAL A 119 7.86 -1.29 -19.76
C VAL A 119 8.44 0.04 -19.26
N ARG A 120 9.71 0.29 -19.60
CA ARG A 120 10.47 1.50 -19.28
C ARG A 120 11.07 2.06 -20.56
N MET A 121 10.73 3.31 -20.90
CA MET A 121 11.21 3.99 -22.11
C MET A 121 11.06 3.16 -23.40
N GLY A 122 9.99 2.37 -23.51
CA GLY A 122 9.72 1.54 -24.68
C GLY A 122 10.44 0.19 -24.72
N PHE A 123 11.17 -0.20 -23.67
CA PHE A 123 11.78 -1.52 -23.53
C PHE A 123 11.23 -2.26 -22.32
N CYS A 124 11.25 -3.58 -22.36
CA CYS A 124 10.92 -4.41 -21.21
C CYS A 124 12.13 -4.58 -20.31
N GLU A 125 11.99 -4.10 -19.07
CA GLU A 125 12.99 -4.22 -18.03
C GLU A 125 12.46 -5.19 -16.96
N CYS A 126 13.20 -6.28 -16.76
CA CYS A 126 12.86 -7.32 -15.81
C CYS A 126 13.88 -7.34 -14.68
N THR A 127 13.41 -7.29 -13.44
CA THR A 127 14.26 -7.30 -12.25
C THR A 127 13.56 -8.00 -11.10
N ALA A 128 14.32 -8.27 -10.04
CA ALA A 128 13.77 -8.74 -8.77
C ALA A 128 13.99 -7.66 -7.71
N ILE A 129 12.93 -7.29 -7.00
CA ILE A 129 12.96 -6.33 -5.90
C ILE A 129 12.23 -6.90 -4.69
N ARG A 130 12.66 -6.58 -3.46
CA ARG A 130 11.82 -6.89 -2.30
C ARG A 130 10.73 -5.85 -2.15
N THR A 131 9.49 -6.31 -2.28
CA THR A 131 8.32 -5.45 -2.17
C THR A 131 7.12 -6.26 -1.69
N CYS A 132 6.33 -5.65 -0.83
CA CYS A 132 5.03 -6.16 -0.39
C CYS A 132 3.88 -5.54 -1.19
N VAL A 133 4.16 -4.65 -2.14
CA VAL A 133 3.17 -4.00 -2.98
C VAL A 133 3.41 -4.43 -4.41
N ASP A 134 2.35 -4.85 -5.11
CA ASP A 134 2.42 -5.25 -6.51
C ASP A 134 3.14 -4.15 -7.28
N TYR A 135 4.31 -4.45 -7.87
CA TYR A 135 5.15 -3.50 -8.61
C TYR A 135 5.20 -3.80 -10.11
N PHE A 136 5.33 -5.07 -10.48
CA PHE A 136 5.47 -5.45 -11.87
C PHE A 136 4.11 -5.48 -12.59
N SER A 137 4.12 -5.08 -13.84
CA SER A 137 2.94 -5.20 -14.72
C SER A 137 2.86 -6.59 -15.36
N TYR A 138 4.00 -7.26 -15.48
CA TYR A 138 4.14 -8.55 -16.14
C TYR A 138 5.02 -9.49 -15.31
N SER A 139 4.73 -10.80 -15.38
CA SER A 139 5.50 -11.84 -14.70
C SER A 139 6.82 -12.18 -15.38
N ASP A 140 6.91 -11.95 -16.69
CA ASP A 140 8.00 -12.43 -17.54
C ASP A 140 8.21 -11.51 -18.75
N ASP A 141 9.40 -11.64 -19.33
CA ASP A 141 9.90 -10.80 -20.41
C ASP A 141 9.09 -10.98 -21.71
N GLU A 142 8.69 -12.21 -22.03
CA GLU A 142 7.93 -12.51 -23.24
C GLU A 142 6.55 -11.82 -23.21
N THR A 143 5.84 -11.97 -22.08
CA THR A 143 4.54 -11.32 -21.87
C THR A 143 4.68 -9.80 -21.87
N CYS A 144 5.77 -9.27 -21.31
CA CYS A 144 6.05 -7.85 -21.36
C CYS A 144 6.24 -7.35 -22.80
N LYS A 145 7.12 -7.98 -23.58
CA LYS A 145 7.46 -7.56 -24.96
C LYS A 145 6.25 -7.64 -25.88
N LYS A 146 5.49 -8.73 -25.79
CA LYS A 146 4.25 -8.91 -26.56
C LYS A 146 3.24 -7.79 -26.34
N ASN A 147 3.16 -7.27 -25.11
CA ASN A 147 2.23 -6.20 -24.73
C ASN A 147 2.90 -4.81 -24.70
N ASN A 148 4.13 -4.67 -25.23
CA ASN A 148 4.83 -3.41 -25.25
C ASN A 148 4.31 -2.55 -26.42
N PRO A 149 3.62 -1.42 -26.15
CA PRO A 149 3.02 -0.61 -27.20
C PRO A 149 4.05 0.09 -28.11
N PHE A 150 5.34 0.07 -27.75
CA PHE A 150 6.43 0.67 -28.52
C PHE A 150 7.27 -0.35 -29.29
N ASP A 151 7.06 -1.65 -29.07
CA ASP A 151 7.72 -2.71 -29.84
C ASP A 151 6.93 -2.98 -31.12
N MET A 152 7.11 -2.11 -32.12
CA MET A 152 6.64 -2.39 -33.48
C MET A 152 7.56 -3.43 -34.12
N GLY A 153 7.37 -4.69 -33.75
CA GLY A 153 7.90 -5.82 -34.50
C GLY A 153 7.45 -5.78 -35.97
N PRO A 154 8.07 -6.57 -36.87
CA PRO A 154 7.62 -6.65 -38.26
C PRO A 154 6.13 -7.02 -38.27
N PRO A 155 5.35 -6.50 -39.24
CA PRO A 155 3.91 -6.67 -39.25
C PRO A 155 3.60 -8.16 -39.15
N SER A 156 3.05 -8.58 -38.01
CA SER A 156 2.42 -9.88 -37.91
C SER A 156 1.35 -9.89 -39.00
N GLY A 157 1.42 -10.87 -39.89
CA GLY A 157 0.46 -11.07 -40.97
C GLY A 157 -0.97 -11.03 -40.45
N PRO A 158 -1.97 -10.86 -41.33
CA PRO A 158 -3.35 -10.68 -40.89
C PRO A 158 -3.76 -11.86 -40.01
N GLU A 159 -3.85 -11.64 -38.70
CA GLU A 159 -4.68 -12.48 -37.85
C GLU A 159 -6.09 -12.27 -38.40
N GLU A 160 -6.68 -13.35 -38.89
CA GLU A 160 -8.09 -13.40 -39.20
C GLU A 160 -8.85 -13.17 -37.89
N VAL A 161 -9.17 -11.91 -37.61
CA VAL A 161 -10.11 -11.56 -36.55
C VAL A 161 -11.49 -11.92 -37.09
N ASP A 162 -11.93 -13.13 -36.73
CA ASP A 162 -13.32 -13.55 -36.91
C ASP A 162 -14.23 -12.63 -36.09
N TYR A 163 -14.81 -11.65 -36.79
CA TYR A 163 -15.77 -10.68 -36.29
C TYR A 163 -17.15 -11.33 -36.16
N SER A 164 -17.30 -12.41 -35.39
CA SER A 164 -18.64 -12.91 -35.03
C SER A 164 -18.64 -13.90 -33.87
N SER A 165 -18.47 -13.38 -32.67
CA SER A 165 -19.33 -13.82 -31.56
C SER A 165 -19.36 -12.72 -30.53
N GLN A 166 -20.55 -12.22 -30.27
CA GLN A 166 -20.80 -11.30 -29.18
C GLN A 166 -20.65 -12.10 -27.89
N ILE A 167 -19.43 -12.21 -27.40
CA ILE A 167 -19.12 -12.92 -26.17
C ILE A 167 -19.67 -12.08 -25.02
N CYS A 168 -20.83 -12.45 -24.50
CA CYS A 168 -21.36 -11.88 -23.27
C CYS A 168 -20.94 -12.79 -22.10
N TRP A 169 -20.01 -12.29 -21.30
CA TRP A 169 -19.68 -12.86 -20.00
C TRP A 169 -20.01 -11.83 -18.94
N ASN A 170 -20.72 -12.25 -17.90
CA ASN A 170 -20.95 -11.42 -16.72
C ASN A 170 -19.98 -11.86 -15.63
N THR A 171 -19.36 -10.90 -14.97
CA THR A 171 -18.56 -11.13 -13.76
C THR A 171 -19.19 -10.41 -12.61
N GLY A 172 -19.25 -11.07 -11.46
CA GLY A 172 -19.82 -10.49 -10.26
C GLY A 172 -19.72 -11.43 -9.09
N CYS A 173 -20.41 -11.06 -8.01
CA CYS A 173 -20.32 -11.67 -6.71
C CYS A 173 -21.70 -11.90 -6.09
N ASP A 174 -21.83 -12.95 -5.31
CA ASP A 174 -23.00 -13.27 -4.50
C ASP A 174 -22.63 -13.60 -3.05
N LEU A 175 -23.60 -13.34 -2.16
CA LEU A 175 -23.52 -13.72 -0.75
C LEU A 175 -24.03 -15.15 -0.60
N VAL A 176 -23.12 -16.09 -0.38
CA VAL A 176 -23.43 -17.51 -0.19
C VAL A 176 -22.91 -17.92 1.17
N GLY A 177 -23.78 -18.37 2.08
CA GLY A 177 -23.36 -18.90 3.38
C GLY A 177 -22.54 -17.95 4.27
N GLY A 178 -22.76 -16.63 4.19
CA GLY A 178 -22.03 -15.65 5.01
C GLY A 178 -20.60 -15.34 4.52
N ARG A 179 -20.30 -15.67 3.26
CA ARG A 179 -19.11 -15.27 2.53
C ARG A 179 -19.49 -14.71 1.16
N CYS A 180 -18.60 -13.91 0.60
CA CYS A 180 -18.72 -13.46 -0.78
C CYS A 180 -18.03 -14.43 -1.72
N GLU A 181 -18.79 -14.97 -2.65
CA GLU A 181 -18.31 -15.85 -3.70
C GLU A 181 -18.48 -15.14 -5.04
N CYS A 182 -17.38 -15.05 -5.79
CA CYS A 182 -17.37 -14.33 -7.05
C CYS A 182 -16.87 -15.21 -8.17
N GLY A 183 -17.40 -14.97 -9.35
CA GLY A 183 -17.11 -15.79 -10.50
C GLY A 183 -17.42 -15.09 -11.80
N ARG A 184 -17.39 -15.90 -12.85
CA ARG A 184 -17.70 -15.51 -14.22
C ARG A 184 -18.80 -16.43 -14.72
N SER A 185 -19.81 -15.87 -15.37
CA SER A 185 -20.92 -16.59 -15.97
C SER A 185 -21.09 -16.22 -17.44
N ASP A 186 -21.58 -17.17 -18.24
CA ASP A 186 -21.86 -16.99 -19.66
C ASP A 186 -23.25 -16.35 -19.89
N CYS A 187 -23.60 -16.07 -21.15
CA CYS A 187 -24.91 -15.53 -21.52
C CYS A 187 -26.03 -16.47 -21.04
N GLY A 188 -26.79 -16.05 -20.02
CA GLY A 188 -27.86 -16.85 -19.40
C GLY A 188 -27.48 -17.58 -18.11
N GLY A 189 -26.27 -17.37 -17.61
CA GLY A 189 -25.89 -17.79 -16.25
C GLY A 189 -26.55 -16.92 -15.17
N PRO A 190 -26.36 -17.25 -13.88
CA PRO A 190 -26.95 -16.51 -12.78
C PRO A 190 -26.49 -15.05 -12.80
N ASP A 191 -27.45 -14.14 -12.60
CA ASP A 191 -27.18 -12.73 -12.37
C ASP A 191 -26.58 -12.57 -10.99
N PHE A 192 -25.33 -12.10 -10.95
CA PHE A 192 -24.67 -11.75 -9.70
C PHE A 192 -25.34 -10.53 -9.06
N LYS A 193 -25.60 -10.58 -7.75
CA LYS A 193 -26.17 -9.44 -7.03
C LYS A 193 -25.25 -8.24 -6.94
N PHE A 194 -23.94 -8.48 -6.91
CA PHE A 194 -22.93 -7.44 -6.76
C PHE A 194 -22.00 -7.44 -7.97
N ARG A 195 -21.65 -6.25 -8.44
CA ARG A 195 -20.76 -6.08 -9.60
C ARG A 195 -19.30 -6.32 -9.21
N THR A 196 -18.96 -6.03 -7.96
CA THR A 196 -17.58 -6.14 -7.45
C THR A 196 -17.52 -6.87 -6.12
N GLN A 197 -16.36 -7.48 -5.83
CA GLN A 197 -16.09 -8.10 -4.51
C GLN A 197 -16.26 -7.10 -3.38
N LYS A 198 -15.88 -5.84 -3.62
CA LYS A 198 -15.99 -4.77 -2.63
C LYS A 198 -17.46 -4.56 -2.23
N GLU A 199 -18.34 -4.38 -3.21
CA GLU A 199 -19.78 -4.22 -2.96
C GLU A 199 -20.37 -5.42 -2.21
N CYS A 200 -19.97 -6.64 -2.58
CA CYS A 200 -20.42 -7.83 -1.87
C CYS A 200 -19.92 -7.85 -0.42
N ASN A 201 -18.63 -7.57 -0.20
CA ASN A 201 -18.05 -7.56 1.14
C ASN A 201 -18.69 -6.47 2.01
N ASP A 202 -18.94 -5.29 1.45
CA ASP A 202 -19.63 -4.19 2.14
C ASP A 202 -21.06 -4.64 2.55
N ALA A 203 -21.78 -5.32 1.65
CA ALA A 203 -23.09 -5.89 1.98
C ALA A 203 -23.01 -7.03 3.01
N LEU A 204 -21.96 -7.86 2.98
CA LEU A 204 -21.73 -8.89 3.98
C LEU A 204 -21.52 -8.29 5.36
N VAL A 205 -20.70 -7.25 5.45
CA VAL A 205 -20.46 -6.49 6.68
C VAL A 205 -21.77 -5.88 7.16
N LEU A 206 -22.57 -5.25 6.30
CA LEU A 206 -23.87 -4.70 6.67
C LEU A 206 -24.80 -5.76 7.29
N VAL A 207 -24.85 -6.97 6.75
CA VAL A 207 -25.67 -8.06 7.30
C VAL A 207 -25.08 -8.61 8.60
N LYS A 208 -23.75 -8.81 8.67
CA LYS A 208 -23.08 -9.32 9.88
C LYS A 208 -23.10 -8.33 11.04
N CYS A 209 -23.04 -7.05 10.74
CA CYS A 209 -22.88 -5.97 11.70
C CYS A 209 -24.18 -5.21 11.98
N ALA A 210 -25.32 -5.67 11.45
CA ALA A 210 -26.62 -4.99 11.57
C ALA A 210 -27.01 -4.70 13.02
N ASP A 211 -26.70 -5.62 13.94
CA ASP A 211 -27.01 -5.51 15.37
C ASP A 211 -25.78 -5.13 16.22
N VAL A 212 -24.67 -4.71 15.59
CA VAL A 212 -23.43 -4.34 16.28
C VAL A 212 -23.38 -2.82 16.44
N HIS A 213 -23.42 -2.36 17.68
CA HIS A 213 -23.18 -0.96 18.02
C HIS A 213 -21.70 -0.73 18.33
N CYS A 214 -21.02 -0.02 17.43
CA CYS A 214 -19.64 0.39 17.64
C CYS A 214 -19.56 1.60 18.58
N PRO A 215 -18.45 1.76 19.33
CA PRO A 215 -18.19 2.98 20.09
C PRO A 215 -18.23 4.18 19.16
N GLU A 216 -19.02 5.21 19.50
CA GLU A 216 -19.01 6.45 18.73
C GLU A 216 -17.63 7.10 18.85
N PRO A 217 -16.90 7.30 17.74
CA PRO A 217 -15.64 8.00 17.80
C PRO A 217 -15.89 9.45 18.25
N PRO A 218 -15.04 10.01 19.12
CA PRO A 218 -15.17 11.41 19.51
C PRO A 218 -15.07 12.30 18.28
N LYS A 219 -15.91 13.34 18.21
CA LYS A 219 -15.75 14.39 17.19
C LYS A 219 -14.39 15.04 17.38
N MET A 220 -13.56 14.99 16.34
CA MET A 220 -12.20 15.51 16.36
C MET A 220 -12.06 16.58 15.28
N ASP A 221 -11.61 17.76 15.68
CA ASP A 221 -11.26 18.86 14.79
C ASP A 221 -9.75 19.09 14.87
N CYS A 222 -9.06 19.04 13.72
CA CYS A 222 -7.62 19.29 13.65
C CYS A 222 -7.33 20.76 13.34
N SER A 223 -6.15 21.22 13.74
CA SER A 223 -5.60 22.52 13.34
C SER A 223 -5.48 22.64 11.81
N ASN A 224 -5.43 23.88 11.31
CA ASN A 224 -5.38 24.16 9.88
C ASN A 224 -4.20 23.50 9.16
N ASP A 225 -3.05 23.38 9.81
CA ASP A 225 -1.82 22.76 9.32
C ASP A 225 -1.80 21.22 9.41
N SER A 226 -2.91 20.64 9.87
CA SER A 226 -3.08 19.21 10.10
C SER A 226 -4.26 18.67 9.29
N ALA A 227 -4.32 17.35 9.17
CA ALA A 227 -5.42 16.64 8.53
C ALA A 227 -5.90 15.48 9.42
N ILE A 228 -7.20 15.18 9.32
CA ILE A 228 -7.83 14.04 10.01
C ILE A 228 -7.57 12.78 9.18
N THR A 229 -7.03 11.73 9.80
CA THR A 229 -6.86 10.43 9.16
C THR A 229 -8.18 9.69 8.98
N LYS A 230 -8.22 8.75 8.04
CA LYS A 230 -9.32 7.80 7.92
C LYS A 230 -9.26 6.79 9.06
N THR A 231 -10.42 6.32 9.50
CA THR A 231 -10.54 5.17 10.41
C THR A 231 -10.15 3.88 9.70
N TYR A 232 -9.64 2.90 10.45
CA TYR A 232 -9.42 1.56 9.92
C TYR A 232 -10.20 0.49 10.69
N THR A 233 -10.91 -0.31 9.90
CA THR A 233 -11.61 -1.52 10.33
C THR A 233 -10.95 -2.72 9.64
N PRO A 234 -10.44 -3.70 10.40
CA PRO A 234 -9.89 -4.93 9.83
C PRO A 234 -10.94 -5.68 8.98
N PRO A 235 -10.51 -6.42 7.95
CA PRO A 235 -11.42 -7.23 7.16
C PRO A 235 -12.22 -8.21 8.03
N GLY A 236 -13.55 -8.17 7.92
CA GLY A 236 -14.45 -9.08 8.66
C GLY A 236 -14.86 -8.58 10.05
N GLU A 237 -14.26 -7.50 10.54
CA GLU A 237 -14.67 -6.81 11.78
C GLU A 237 -15.73 -5.75 11.50
N CYS A 238 -16.54 -5.44 12.51
CA CYS A 238 -17.60 -4.44 12.41
C CYS A 238 -17.15 -3.05 12.84
N CYS A 239 -16.23 -2.97 13.80
CA CYS A 239 -15.86 -1.72 14.45
C CYS A 239 -14.42 -1.32 14.15
N PRO A 240 -14.17 0.00 13.99
CA PRO A 240 -12.83 0.49 13.73
C PRO A 240 -11.92 0.17 14.92
N THR A 241 -10.77 -0.44 14.65
CA THR A 241 -9.73 -0.69 15.65
C THR A 241 -8.76 0.48 15.75
N VAL A 242 -8.61 1.24 14.66
CA VAL A 242 -7.84 2.48 14.64
C VAL A 242 -8.82 3.64 14.38
N PRO A 243 -9.10 4.49 15.39
CA PRO A 243 -9.91 5.68 15.19
C PRO A 243 -9.17 6.72 14.37
N SER A 244 -9.89 7.71 13.84
CA SER A 244 -9.28 8.88 13.21
C SER A 244 -8.46 9.68 14.21
N PHE A 245 -7.30 10.18 13.78
CA PHE A 245 -6.41 11.04 14.56
C PHE A 245 -5.84 12.16 13.69
N CYS A 246 -5.35 13.23 14.31
CA CYS A 246 -4.70 14.32 13.58
C CYS A 246 -3.26 13.95 13.21
N THR A 247 -2.86 14.32 12.00
CA THR A 247 -1.49 14.19 11.49
C THR A 247 -1.10 15.45 10.75
N CYS A 248 0.20 15.78 10.72
CA CYS A 248 0.69 16.95 9.97
C CYS A 248 0.43 16.85 8.47
N ASP A 249 0.00 17.97 7.88
CA ASP A 249 -0.19 18.15 6.44
C ASP A 249 0.76 19.24 5.92
N PHE A 250 1.94 18.81 5.46
CA PHE A 250 2.96 19.74 4.98
C PHE A 250 2.65 20.38 3.63
N GLU A 251 1.62 19.92 2.90
CA GLU A 251 1.19 20.61 1.68
C GLU A 251 0.59 21.98 2.00
N LYS A 252 0.04 22.12 3.20
CA LYS A 252 -0.50 23.38 3.71
C LYS A 252 0.58 24.33 4.25
N CYS A 253 1.81 23.86 4.41
CA CYS A 253 2.91 24.72 4.81
C CYS A 253 3.30 25.69 3.69
N ALA A 254 3.60 26.93 4.06
CA ALA A 254 4.11 27.91 3.13
C ALA A 254 5.41 27.40 2.47
N LYS A 255 5.60 27.74 1.20
CA LYS A 255 6.83 27.48 0.45
C LYS A 255 7.35 28.81 -0.11
N CYS A 256 8.67 28.99 -0.09
CA CYS A 256 9.25 30.15 -0.75
C CYS A 256 8.99 30.08 -2.27
N PRO A 257 8.71 31.22 -2.92
CA PRO A 257 8.70 31.34 -4.37
C PRO A 257 10.00 30.85 -5.03
N TYR A 258 9.93 30.55 -6.32
CA TYR A 258 11.10 30.16 -7.10
C TYR A 258 12.13 31.31 -7.14
N LYS A 259 13.42 31.00 -6.90
CA LYS A 259 14.56 31.94 -6.72
C LYS A 259 14.60 32.73 -5.41
N GLU A 260 13.93 32.23 -4.37
CA GLU A 260 14.10 32.74 -3.02
C GLU A 260 14.62 31.64 -2.10
N THR A 261 15.61 31.99 -1.28
CA THR A 261 16.16 31.12 -0.24
C THR A 261 15.36 31.27 1.05
N LYS A 262 15.01 30.15 1.66
CA LYS A 262 14.34 30.10 2.98
C LYS A 262 15.34 30.37 4.09
N VAL A 263 15.08 31.39 4.91
CA VAL A 263 15.80 31.64 6.16
C VAL A 263 14.89 31.33 7.34
N ASN A 264 15.24 30.27 8.08
CA ASN A 264 14.44 29.77 9.19
C ASN A 264 14.53 30.70 10.42
N VAL A 265 13.37 31.02 10.99
CA VAL A 265 13.23 31.77 12.25
C VAL A 265 12.96 30.80 13.40
N ARG A 266 12.07 29.83 13.17
CA ARG A 266 11.74 28.76 14.12
C ARG A 266 11.48 27.45 13.38
N ASN A 267 12.07 26.38 13.89
CA ASN A 267 11.74 25.02 13.46
C ASN A 267 10.40 24.59 14.07
N ALA A 268 9.56 23.96 13.26
CA ALA A 268 8.37 23.28 13.72
C ALA A 268 8.72 22.10 14.63
N THR A 269 7.86 21.79 15.58
CA THR A 269 7.99 20.55 16.37
C THR A 269 7.58 19.32 15.57
N GLY A 270 6.78 19.49 14.51
CA GLY A 270 6.24 18.40 13.71
C GLY A 270 5.04 17.72 14.38
N PHE A 271 4.51 18.23 15.49
CA PHE A 271 3.26 17.73 16.04
C PHE A 271 2.06 18.40 15.36
N PRO A 272 0.90 17.71 15.24
CA PRO A 272 -0.31 18.31 14.71
C PRO A 272 -0.65 19.62 15.45
N GLY A 273 -0.75 20.74 14.71
CA GLY A 273 -0.92 22.08 15.27
C GLY A 273 0.36 22.94 15.31
N ASP A 274 1.52 22.33 15.07
CA ASP A 274 2.82 23.01 14.90
C ASP A 274 3.67 22.22 13.89
N CYS A 275 3.12 22.05 12.68
CA CYS A 275 3.72 21.27 11.61
C CYS A 275 4.68 22.08 10.72
N CYS A 276 4.45 23.38 10.60
CA CYS A 276 5.15 24.22 9.62
C CYS A 276 6.20 25.12 10.28
N ASP A 277 7.40 25.15 9.69
CA ASP A 277 8.44 26.07 10.15
C ASP A 277 8.00 27.52 9.96
N GLU A 278 8.49 28.38 10.85
CA GLU A 278 8.39 29.83 10.71
C GLU A 278 9.65 30.34 10.01
N PHE A 279 9.50 31.01 8.87
CA PHE A 279 10.61 31.46 8.06
C PHE A 279 10.25 32.71 7.25
N TYR A 280 11.28 33.41 6.76
CA TYR A 280 11.13 34.42 5.72
C TYR A 280 11.95 34.02 4.49
N CYS A 281 11.53 34.52 3.33
CA CYS A 281 12.19 34.25 2.06
C CYS A 281 13.05 35.46 1.68
N VAL A 282 14.28 35.20 1.23
CA VAL A 282 15.18 36.22 0.70
C VAL A 282 15.45 35.92 -0.77
N SER A 283 15.35 36.93 -1.64
CA SER A 283 15.64 36.74 -3.05
C SER A 283 17.13 36.43 -3.26
N ASP A 284 17.40 35.42 -4.08
CA ASP A 284 18.77 35.11 -4.49
C ASP A 284 19.27 36.26 -5.35
N GLN A 285 20.13 37.14 -4.81
CA GLN A 285 20.72 38.20 -5.62
C GLN A 285 21.60 37.54 -6.69
N GLU A 286 21.26 37.77 -7.96
CA GLU A 286 22.10 37.42 -9.10
C GLU A 286 23.47 38.12 -8.93
N THR A 287 24.48 37.38 -8.48
CA THR A 287 25.90 37.72 -8.64
C THR A 287 26.42 37.19 -9.96
#